data_AF-A0AAD6YY15-F1
#
_entry.id   AF-A0AAD6YY15-F1
#
_cell.length_a   1.000
_cell.length_b   1.000
_cell.length_c   1.000
_cell.angle_alpha   90.00
_cell.angle_beta   90.00
_cell.angle_gamma   90.00
#
_symmetry.space_group_name_H-M   'P 1'
#
loop_
_entity.id
_entity.type
_entity.pdbx_description
1 polymer ?
#
loop_
_entity_poly.entity_id
_entity_poly.type
_entity_poly.pdbx_seq_one_letter_code
_entity_poly.pdbx_strand_id
1 'polypeptide(L)'
;MSVIPWDGRYISLFLIIFNLSYSLIRSPRPLVDKEKRVVAVLGGRPNDSRYLDLTQDAANEIESARAQLRFRSDQQNGRRGAFSSVSAGISFGGGQQVPGNLALPTATTVLFQRLFALECFFRIAGFANGLFRAWNPAVHAYYVSMLDALTNDNPALRRNFEQRFSAFAAATINFGPSTITLPHIDALNLAWGWCAITALGLFDPDLGGHLVLWDLRLIIRFPPGSTILIPSAILRHSNIGIGPNERRYSFTQYSAAGLFRWVDNGFRTDRTVGEEIREDHEAQAERAQARRTRWTVGINSFRRWGSPF
;
A
#
# COMPACT_ATOMS: atom_id res chain seq x y z
N MET A 1 -1.08 25.19 -12.94
CA MET A 1 -0.87 23.78 -13.29
C MET A 1 -2.02 23.33 -14.18
N SER A 2 -1.75 22.90 -15.41
CA SER A 2 -2.75 22.43 -16.35
C SER A 2 -3.29 21.07 -15.91
N VAL A 3 -4.56 21.04 -15.49
CA VAL A 3 -5.32 19.78 -15.39
C VAL A 3 -5.55 19.33 -16.83
N ILE A 4 -5.01 18.17 -17.21
CA ILE A 4 -5.30 17.57 -18.51
C ILE A 4 -6.56 16.72 -18.32
N PRO A 5 -7.72 17.13 -18.86
CA PRO A 5 -8.92 16.30 -18.82
C PRO A 5 -8.68 15.02 -19.62
N TRP A 6 -9.06 13.88 -19.03
CA TRP A 6 -8.89 12.55 -19.61
C TRP A 6 -10.24 12.02 -20.11
N ASP A 7 -10.31 11.61 -21.37
CA ASP A 7 -11.55 11.24 -22.09
C ASP A 7 -11.86 9.73 -22.10
N GLY A 8 -11.09 8.95 -21.33
CA GLY A 8 -11.41 7.54 -21.08
C GLY A 8 -11.01 6.56 -22.18
N ARG A 9 -10.32 6.97 -23.25
CA ARG A 9 -10.07 6.08 -24.40
C ARG A 9 -8.67 5.48 -24.44
N TYR A 10 -7.58 6.23 -24.27
CA TYR A 10 -6.21 5.66 -24.21
C TYR A 10 -5.24 6.62 -23.50
N ILE A 11 -4.22 6.10 -22.80
CA ILE A 11 -2.92 6.78 -22.70
C ILE A 11 -1.82 5.78 -23.07
N SER A 12 -1.61 5.62 -24.38
CA SER A 12 -0.26 5.67 -24.91
C SER A 12 -0.07 7.10 -25.39
N LEU A 13 0.60 7.93 -24.59
CA LEU A 13 1.30 9.06 -25.14
C LEU A 13 2.71 8.55 -25.41
N PHE A 14 2.93 8.02 -26.62
CA PHE A 14 4.19 8.27 -27.31
C PHE A 14 4.28 9.80 -27.49
N LEU A 15 4.58 10.51 -26.41
CA LEU A 15 5.24 11.80 -26.53
C LEU A 15 6.64 11.43 -26.98
N ILE A 16 6.84 11.41 -28.31
CA ILE A 16 8.09 11.89 -28.88
C ILE A 16 8.19 13.36 -28.45
N ILE A 17 8.53 13.58 -27.18
CA ILE A 17 9.01 14.84 -26.65
C ILE A 17 10.43 14.50 -26.19
N PHE A 18 11.37 15.01 -26.96
CA PHE A 18 12.76 15.16 -26.57
C PHE A 18 12.87 15.47 -25.07
N ASN A 19 13.58 14.62 -24.33
CA ASN A 19 13.98 14.85 -22.93
C ASN A 19 12.83 15.23 -21.97
N LEU A 20 12.02 14.24 -21.58
CA LEU A 20 11.26 14.33 -20.32
C LEU A 20 12.25 14.42 -19.15
N SER A 21 12.54 15.65 -18.75
CA SER A 21 13.51 15.97 -17.71
C SER A 21 13.19 15.26 -16.38
N TYR A 22 14.25 14.92 -15.63
CA TYR A 22 14.22 14.30 -14.29
C TYR A 22 13.24 14.95 -13.29
N SER A 23 12.81 16.19 -13.56
CA SER A 23 11.84 17.00 -12.81
C SER A 23 10.45 16.35 -12.71
N LEU A 24 9.95 15.72 -13.78
CA LEU A 24 8.57 15.22 -13.84
C LEU A 24 8.33 13.93 -13.02
N ILE A 25 9.40 13.21 -12.67
CA ILE A 25 9.36 11.98 -11.85
C ILE A 25 9.33 12.33 -10.34
N ARG A 26 9.72 13.55 -9.96
CA ARG A 26 9.85 13.95 -8.55
C ARG A 26 8.60 14.63 -7.99
N SER A 27 7.83 15.34 -8.80
CA SER A 27 6.66 16.08 -8.32
C SER A 27 5.46 15.16 -8.15
N PRO A 28 4.88 15.04 -6.94
CA PRO A 28 3.70 14.23 -6.74
C PRO A 28 2.53 14.69 -7.63
N ARG A 29 1.84 13.73 -8.26
CA ARG A 29 0.67 14.00 -9.11
C ARG A 29 -0.56 13.29 -8.57
N PRO A 30 -1.62 14.01 -8.18
CA PRO A 30 -2.86 13.39 -7.77
C PRO A 30 -3.62 12.84 -8.98
N LEU A 31 -4.25 11.69 -8.81
CA LEU A 31 -5.36 11.25 -9.63
C LEU A 31 -6.64 11.70 -8.93
N VAL A 32 -7.51 12.39 -9.67
CA VAL A 32 -8.74 12.97 -9.14
C VAL A 32 -9.95 12.38 -9.85
N ASP A 33 -11.05 12.20 -9.13
CA ASP A 33 -12.32 11.82 -9.73
C ASP A 33 -13.13 13.05 -10.21
N LYS A 34 -14.34 12.80 -10.72
CA LYS A 34 -15.26 13.84 -11.20
C LYS A 34 -15.71 14.84 -10.11
N GLU A 35 -15.64 14.46 -8.83
CA GLU A 35 -15.95 15.31 -7.68
C GLU A 35 -14.69 16.00 -7.12
N LYS A 36 -13.58 15.91 -7.86
CA LYS A 36 -12.26 16.42 -7.49
C LYS A 36 -11.68 15.76 -6.23
N ARG A 37 -12.18 14.61 -5.79
CA ARG A 37 -11.56 13.85 -4.70
C ARG A 37 -10.24 13.29 -5.21
N VAL A 38 -9.16 13.48 -4.45
CA VAL A 38 -7.88 12.82 -4.72
C VAL A 38 -8.06 11.35 -4.38
N VAL A 39 -8.10 10.49 -5.40
CA VAL A 39 -8.35 9.05 -5.24
C VAL A 39 -7.06 8.23 -5.15
N ALA A 40 -5.96 8.74 -5.70
CA ALA A 40 -4.63 8.14 -5.65
C ALA A 40 -3.56 9.22 -5.88
N VAL A 41 -2.31 8.95 -5.53
CA VAL A 41 -1.18 9.87 -5.80
C VAL A 41 0.01 9.12 -6.35
N LEU A 42 0.47 9.55 -7.52
CA LEU A 42 1.78 9.22 -8.06
C LEU A 42 2.79 10.03 -7.26
N GLY A 43 3.34 9.44 -6.20
CA GLY A 43 4.19 10.13 -5.23
C GLY A 43 5.58 10.47 -5.74
N GLY A 44 6.08 9.73 -6.74
CA GLY A 44 7.43 9.90 -7.24
C GLY A 44 8.45 9.52 -6.17
N ARG A 45 9.41 10.40 -5.91
CA ARG A 45 10.51 10.21 -4.95
C ARG A 45 10.78 11.52 -4.19
N PRO A 46 11.29 11.48 -2.95
CA PRO A 46 11.64 12.69 -2.22
C PRO A 46 12.74 13.48 -2.93
N ASN A 47 12.80 14.78 -2.63
CA ASN A 47 13.88 15.65 -3.11
C ASN A 47 15.15 15.46 -2.25
N ASP A 48 15.72 14.26 -2.31
CA ASP A 48 16.95 13.88 -1.63
C ASP A 48 17.88 13.24 -2.67
N SER A 49 19.08 13.80 -2.81
CA SER A 49 20.07 13.33 -3.79
C SER A 49 20.53 11.90 -3.52
N ARG A 50 20.52 11.44 -2.25
CA ARG A 50 20.94 10.09 -1.86
C ARG A 50 19.81 9.06 -1.95
N TYR A 51 18.58 9.47 -2.28
CA TYR A 51 17.43 8.58 -2.19
C TYR A 51 17.50 7.41 -3.18
N LEU A 52 18.05 7.63 -4.38
CA LEU A 52 18.21 6.54 -5.34
C LEU A 52 19.20 5.49 -4.85
N ASP A 53 20.34 5.92 -4.30
CA ASP A 53 21.34 5.03 -3.70
C ASP A 53 20.71 4.22 -2.56
N LEU A 54 19.95 4.88 -1.68
CA LEU A 54 19.19 4.22 -0.61
C LEU A 54 18.20 3.17 -1.16
N THR A 55 17.49 3.46 -2.24
CA THR A 55 16.57 2.48 -2.85
C THR A 55 17.31 1.33 -3.55
N GLN A 56 18.52 1.57 -4.03
CA GLN A 56 19.39 0.52 -4.55
C GLN A 56 19.93 -0.37 -3.42
N ASP A 57 20.29 0.21 -2.27
CA ASP A 57 20.67 -0.53 -1.07
C ASP A 57 19.51 -1.43 -0.59
N ALA A 58 18.27 -0.91 -0.57
CA ALA A 58 17.09 -1.72 -0.28
C ALA A 58 16.96 -2.90 -1.26
N ALA A 59 17.18 -2.68 -2.56
CA ALA A 59 17.12 -3.76 -3.56
C ALA A 59 18.21 -4.82 -3.33
N ASN A 60 19.42 -4.41 -2.98
CA ASN A 60 20.54 -5.30 -2.67
C ASN A 60 20.26 -6.14 -1.40
N GLU A 61 19.71 -5.51 -0.36
CA GLU A 61 19.35 -6.18 0.89
C GLU A 61 18.18 -7.15 0.70
N ILE A 62 17.21 -6.83 -0.18
CA ILE A 62 16.16 -7.77 -0.58
C ILE A 62 16.75 -9.01 -1.26
N GLU A 63 17.67 -8.83 -2.21
CA GLU A 63 18.28 -9.98 -2.91
C GLU A 63 19.16 -10.81 -1.97
N SER A 64 19.91 -10.17 -1.07
CA SER A 64 20.68 -10.85 -0.02
C SER A 64 19.78 -11.63 0.96
N ALA A 65 18.67 -11.02 1.40
CA ALA A 65 17.68 -11.65 2.26
C ALA A 65 16.98 -12.82 1.55
N ARG A 66 16.71 -12.70 0.26
CA ARG A 66 16.09 -13.76 -0.55
C ARG A 66 16.92 -15.05 -0.52
N ALA A 67 18.25 -14.95 -0.61
CA ALA A 67 19.14 -16.11 -0.55
C ALA A 67 19.10 -16.84 0.80
N GLN A 68 18.68 -16.16 1.86
CA GLN A 68 18.57 -16.70 3.23
C GLN A 68 17.19 -17.26 3.54
N LEU A 69 16.18 -16.95 2.73
CA LEU A 69 14.80 -17.34 2.96
C LEU A 69 14.46 -18.66 2.28
N ARG A 70 13.77 -19.53 3.02
CA ARG A 70 13.06 -20.68 2.45
C ARG A 70 11.62 -20.30 2.21
N PHE A 71 11.25 -20.12 0.95
CA PHE A 71 9.89 -19.79 0.55
C PHE A 71 9.06 -21.06 0.44
N ARG A 72 7.83 -21.01 0.96
CA ARG A 72 6.81 -22.03 0.71
C ARG A 72 6.28 -21.91 -0.73
N SER A 73 5.66 -22.97 -1.24
CA SER A 73 5.09 -22.98 -2.59
C SER A 73 4.06 -21.86 -2.83
N ASP A 74 3.20 -21.58 -1.85
CA ASP A 74 2.21 -20.50 -1.87
C ASP A 74 2.84 -19.09 -1.85
N GLN A 75 4.07 -18.98 -1.36
CA GLN A 75 4.84 -17.74 -1.36
C GLN A 75 5.59 -17.51 -2.68
N GLN A 76 5.91 -18.57 -3.43
CA GLN A 76 6.60 -18.51 -4.73
C GLN A 76 5.62 -18.39 -5.90
N ASN A 77 4.43 -18.98 -5.77
CA ASN A 77 3.38 -18.97 -6.79
C ASN A 77 2.08 -18.48 -6.16
N GLY A 78 2.08 -17.21 -5.77
CA GLY A 78 0.92 -16.59 -5.15
C GLY A 78 -0.17 -16.26 -6.17
N ARG A 79 -1.37 -15.95 -5.66
CA ARG A 79 -2.51 -15.43 -6.44
C ARG A 79 -2.14 -14.23 -7.33
N ARG A 80 -1.10 -13.48 -6.95
CA ARG A 80 -0.68 -12.24 -7.61
C ARG A 80 0.40 -12.45 -8.66
N GLY A 81 0.95 -13.65 -8.84
CA GLY A 81 2.00 -13.94 -9.81
C GLY A 81 3.05 -14.92 -9.28
N ALA A 82 3.93 -15.35 -10.19
CA ALA A 82 5.02 -16.29 -9.92
C ALA A 82 6.28 -15.56 -9.44
N PHE A 83 6.29 -15.14 -8.18
CA PHE A 83 7.46 -14.58 -7.51
C PHE A 83 7.36 -14.77 -5.99
N SER A 84 8.51 -14.79 -5.33
CA SER A 84 8.60 -14.90 -3.86
C SER A 84 8.08 -13.63 -3.17
N SER A 85 7.18 -13.77 -2.21
CA SER A 85 6.72 -12.66 -1.35
C SER A 85 6.56 -13.07 0.11
N VAL A 86 6.90 -12.16 1.03
CA VAL A 86 6.70 -12.34 2.47
C VAL A 86 6.14 -11.06 3.08
N SER A 87 5.15 -11.23 3.94
CA SER A 87 4.45 -10.15 4.62
C SER A 87 4.73 -10.19 6.11
N ALA A 88 4.91 -9.02 6.72
CA ALA A 88 5.12 -8.85 8.16
C ALA A 88 4.25 -7.71 8.70
N GLY A 89 4.04 -7.71 10.01
CA GLY A 89 3.25 -6.69 10.72
C GLY A 89 1.92 -7.22 11.22
N ILE A 90 1.05 -6.31 11.64
CA ILE A 90 -0.22 -6.62 12.32
C ILE A 90 -1.31 -6.82 11.27
N SER A 91 -2.07 -7.91 11.41
CA SER A 91 -3.16 -8.26 10.50
C SER A 91 -4.33 -8.86 11.26
N PHE A 92 -5.51 -8.79 10.66
CA PHE A 92 -6.71 -9.44 11.16
C PHE A 92 -7.64 -9.84 10.00
N GLY A 93 -7.87 -11.14 9.87
CA GLY A 93 -8.69 -11.76 8.84
C GLY A 93 -8.47 -13.27 8.77
N GLY A 94 -8.97 -13.93 7.73
CA GLY A 94 -8.66 -15.34 7.45
C GLY A 94 -9.03 -16.34 8.56
N GLY A 95 -10.02 -16.01 9.40
CA GLY A 95 -10.47 -16.87 10.51
C GLY A 95 -9.79 -16.61 11.86
N GLN A 96 -8.87 -15.64 11.95
CA GLN A 96 -8.32 -15.18 13.24
C GLN A 96 -9.45 -14.74 14.18
N GLN A 97 -9.34 -15.08 15.47
CA GLN A 97 -10.31 -14.63 16.49
C GLN A 97 -9.91 -13.27 17.10
N VAL A 98 -8.61 -12.95 17.11
CA VAL A 98 -8.06 -11.67 17.57
C VAL A 98 -7.00 -11.17 16.57
N PRO A 99 -6.79 -9.84 16.46
CA PRO A 99 -5.66 -9.29 15.71
C PRO A 99 -4.32 -9.82 16.22
N GLY A 100 -3.36 -9.97 15.31
CA GLY A 100 -2.03 -10.49 15.64
C GLY A 100 -0.97 -10.05 14.65
N ASN A 101 0.28 -10.06 15.09
CA ASN A 101 1.40 -10.05 14.16
C ASN A 101 1.35 -11.32 13.28
N LEU A 102 1.60 -11.18 11.97
CA LEU A 102 1.65 -12.30 11.05
C LEU A 102 2.67 -13.34 11.53
N ALA A 103 2.23 -14.59 11.63
CA ALA A 103 3.06 -15.70 12.09
C ALA A 103 4.12 -16.03 11.03
N LEU A 104 5.38 -15.71 11.36
CA LEU A 104 6.55 -16.02 10.55
C LEU A 104 7.50 -16.93 11.35
N PRO A 105 8.26 -17.82 10.67
CA PRO A 105 9.32 -18.57 11.34
C PRO A 105 10.31 -17.62 12.03
N THR A 106 10.88 -18.03 13.17
CA THR A 106 11.77 -17.19 13.98
C THR A 106 12.89 -16.53 13.17
N ALA A 107 13.56 -17.31 12.31
CA ALA A 107 14.63 -16.78 11.45
C ALA A 107 14.13 -15.69 10.47
N THR A 108 12.92 -15.87 9.91
CA THR A 108 12.28 -14.87 9.03
C THR A 108 11.87 -13.63 9.82
N THR A 109 11.34 -13.79 11.04
CA THR A 109 11.01 -12.67 11.92
C THR A 109 12.23 -11.82 12.24
N VAL A 110 13.34 -12.44 12.62
CA VAL A 110 14.61 -11.73 12.91
C VAL A 110 15.14 -11.02 11.66
N LEU A 111 15.07 -11.67 10.50
CA LEU A 111 15.49 -11.07 9.24
C LEU A 111 14.66 -9.82 8.90
N PHE A 112 13.33 -9.88 9.05
CA PHE A 112 12.46 -8.73 8.80
C PHE A 112 12.68 -7.59 9.80
N GLN A 113 12.93 -7.91 11.08
CA GLN A 113 13.32 -6.92 12.08
C GLN A 113 14.61 -6.19 11.68
N ARG A 114 15.62 -6.94 11.22
CA ARG A 114 16.87 -6.36 10.70
C ARG A 114 16.61 -5.48 9.47
N LEU A 115 15.87 -5.98 8.47
CA LEU A 115 15.58 -5.25 7.24
C LEU A 115 14.85 -3.93 7.54
N PHE A 116 13.81 -3.95 8.37
CA PHE A 116 13.04 -2.74 8.69
C PHE A 116 13.78 -1.75 9.60
N ALA A 117 14.86 -2.17 10.26
CA ALA A 117 15.76 -1.28 10.98
C ALA A 117 16.78 -0.56 10.08
N LEU A 118 16.95 -0.99 8.82
CA LEU A 118 17.87 -0.34 7.88
C LEU A 118 17.34 1.03 7.42
N GLU A 119 18.26 1.98 7.22
CA GLU A 119 17.94 3.34 6.76
C GLU A 119 17.10 3.35 5.50
N CYS A 120 17.45 2.52 4.52
CA CYS A 120 16.73 2.44 3.27
C CYS A 120 15.23 2.13 3.45
N PHE A 121 14.88 1.17 4.32
CA PHE A 121 13.48 0.78 4.53
C PHE A 121 12.68 1.81 5.31
N PHE A 122 13.19 2.34 6.42
CA PHE A 122 12.43 3.35 7.17
C PHE A 122 12.34 4.70 6.42
N ARG A 123 13.31 5.03 5.54
CA ARG A 123 13.22 6.20 4.64
C ARG A 123 12.14 6.02 3.58
N ILE A 124 12.05 4.83 2.96
CA ILE A 124 10.96 4.49 2.02
C ILE A 124 9.61 4.54 2.75
N ALA A 125 9.53 3.93 3.94
CA ALA A 125 8.31 3.94 4.75
C ALA A 125 7.88 5.35 5.12
N GLY A 126 8.82 6.17 5.62
CA GLY A 126 8.60 7.56 6.00
C GLY A 126 8.14 8.44 4.85
N PHE A 127 8.70 8.26 3.65
CA PHE A 127 8.25 8.99 2.46
C PHE A 127 6.80 8.64 2.10
N ALA A 128 6.45 7.35 2.07
CA ALA A 128 5.08 6.92 1.84
C ALA A 128 4.10 7.45 2.90
N ASN A 129 4.51 7.45 4.17
CA ASN A 129 3.72 7.99 5.28
C ASN A 129 3.49 9.50 5.15
N GLY A 130 4.53 10.25 4.79
CA GLY A 130 4.45 11.69 4.53
C GLY A 130 3.53 12.02 3.35
N LEU A 131 3.61 11.26 2.27
CA LEU A 131 2.68 11.38 1.13
C LEU A 131 1.25 11.11 1.58
N PHE A 132 1.01 10.04 2.34
CA PHE A 132 -0.34 9.72 2.82
C PHE A 132 -0.92 10.86 3.66
N ARG A 133 -0.15 11.35 4.64
CA ARG A 133 -0.55 12.47 5.50
C ARG A 133 -0.86 13.75 4.71
N ALA A 134 -0.05 14.07 3.71
CA ALA A 134 -0.21 15.31 2.93
C ALA A 134 -1.42 15.27 1.97
N TRP A 135 -1.69 14.10 1.39
CA TRP A 135 -2.65 13.96 0.30
C TRP A 135 -4.00 13.39 0.74
N ASN A 136 -4.06 12.70 1.87
CA ASN A 136 -5.29 12.17 2.43
C ASN A 136 -5.26 12.18 3.98
N PRO A 137 -5.21 13.37 4.61
CA PRO A 137 -4.94 13.52 6.05
C PRO A 137 -5.99 12.86 6.95
N ALA A 138 -7.27 12.92 6.59
CA ALA A 138 -8.34 12.31 7.40
C ALA A 138 -8.24 10.79 7.42
N VAL A 139 -7.99 10.16 6.27
CA VAL A 139 -7.80 8.70 6.17
C VAL A 139 -6.47 8.30 6.83
N HIS A 140 -5.41 9.10 6.70
CA HIS A 140 -4.15 8.89 7.41
C HIS A 140 -4.34 8.91 8.93
N ALA A 141 -5.07 9.90 9.46
CA ALA A 141 -5.39 9.99 10.89
C ALA A 141 -6.17 8.75 11.36
N TYR A 142 -7.15 8.27 10.58
CA TYR A 142 -7.89 7.05 10.90
C TYR A 142 -6.98 5.80 10.98
N TYR A 143 -5.99 5.67 10.10
CA TYR A 143 -4.98 4.61 10.18
C TYR A 143 -4.14 4.71 11.45
N VAL A 144 -3.68 5.91 11.78
CA VAL A 144 -2.87 6.16 12.98
C VAL A 144 -3.67 5.85 14.25
N SER A 145 -4.86 6.42 14.39
CA SER A 145 -5.73 6.21 15.56
C SER A 145 -6.10 4.74 15.74
N MET A 146 -6.39 4.02 14.64
CA MET A 146 -6.65 2.58 14.69
C MET A 146 -5.43 1.82 15.24
N LEU A 147 -4.23 2.11 14.71
CA LEU A 147 -3.03 1.39 15.12
C LEU A 147 -2.63 1.73 16.57
N ASP A 148 -2.82 2.99 16.99
CA ASP A 148 -2.58 3.46 18.37
C ASP A 148 -3.52 2.75 19.35
N ALA A 149 -4.83 2.77 19.08
CA ALA A 149 -5.81 2.05 19.89
C ALA A 149 -5.48 0.55 19.99
N LEU A 150 -5.13 -0.07 18.86
CA LEU A 150 -4.82 -1.50 18.81
C LEU A 150 -3.57 -1.87 19.62
N THR A 151 -2.49 -1.07 19.55
CA THR A 151 -1.27 -1.33 20.32
C THR A 151 -1.40 -0.98 21.79
N ASN A 152 -2.32 -0.07 22.14
CA ASN A 152 -2.64 0.24 23.54
C ASN A 152 -3.48 -0.87 24.19
N ASP A 153 -4.46 -1.41 23.45
CA ASP A 153 -5.30 -2.53 23.91
C ASP A 153 -4.49 -3.83 24.06
N ASN A 154 -3.60 -4.12 23.11
CA ASN A 154 -2.73 -5.28 23.17
C ASN A 154 -1.24 -4.90 23.06
N PRO A 155 -0.55 -4.72 24.20
CA PRO A 155 0.87 -4.41 24.25
C PRO A 155 1.80 -5.51 23.73
N ALA A 156 1.31 -6.69 23.34
CA ALA A 156 2.12 -7.71 22.66
C ALA A 156 2.26 -7.44 21.16
N LEU A 157 1.38 -6.62 20.57
CA LEU A 157 1.45 -6.26 19.17
C LEU A 157 2.64 -5.36 18.88
N ARG A 158 3.31 -5.62 17.75
CA ARG A 158 4.51 -4.90 17.33
C ARG A 158 4.28 -4.27 15.96
N ARG A 159 4.51 -2.97 15.85
CA ARG A 159 4.50 -2.29 14.55
C ARG A 159 5.77 -2.65 13.77
N ASN A 160 5.68 -2.63 12.44
CA ASN A 160 6.85 -2.79 11.59
C ASN A 160 7.83 -1.61 11.72
N PHE A 161 7.29 -0.40 11.91
CA PHE A 161 8.06 0.82 12.09
C PHE A 161 7.45 1.65 13.22
N GLU A 162 8.23 2.56 13.79
CA GLU A 162 7.69 3.58 14.69
C GLU A 162 6.60 4.40 13.98
N GLN A 163 5.62 4.89 14.75
CA GLN A 163 4.47 5.66 14.25
C GLN A 163 4.86 6.84 13.33
N ARG A 164 5.98 7.52 13.63
CA ARG A 164 6.49 8.63 12.80
C ARG A 164 6.88 8.20 11.38
N PHE A 165 7.30 6.95 11.20
CA PHE A 165 7.73 6.41 9.92
C PHE A 165 6.62 5.74 9.14
N SER A 166 5.60 5.16 9.80
CA SER A 166 4.51 4.50 9.08
C SER A 166 3.20 4.47 9.86
N ALA A 167 2.11 4.80 9.18
CA ALA A 167 0.73 4.58 9.64
C ALA A 167 0.16 3.21 9.23
N PHE A 168 0.92 2.41 8.48
CA PHE A 168 0.46 1.12 7.97
C PHE A 168 0.73 0.00 8.97
N ALA A 169 -0.26 -0.88 9.16
CA ALA A 169 -0.15 -1.98 10.11
C ALA A 169 0.75 -3.13 9.60
N ALA A 170 0.77 -3.35 8.29
CA ALA A 170 1.50 -4.43 7.65
C ALA A 170 2.28 -3.96 6.43
N ALA A 171 3.25 -4.76 6.03
CA ALA A 171 4.03 -4.56 4.81
C ALA A 171 4.39 -5.89 4.15
N THR A 172 4.57 -5.87 2.83
CA THR A 172 5.06 -7.01 2.04
C THR A 172 6.31 -6.58 1.27
N ILE A 173 7.31 -7.45 1.29
CA ILE A 173 8.43 -7.42 0.34
C ILE A 173 8.16 -8.46 -0.74
N ASN A 174 8.16 -8.03 -2.00
CA ASN A 174 8.18 -8.92 -3.15
C ASN A 174 9.62 -9.06 -3.60
N PHE A 175 10.19 -10.26 -3.42
CA PHE A 175 11.61 -10.56 -3.51
C PHE A 175 12.12 -10.84 -4.93
N GLY A 176 11.29 -10.72 -5.97
CA GLY A 176 11.75 -10.87 -7.34
C GLY A 176 12.27 -12.28 -7.69
N PRO A 177 13.24 -12.40 -8.63
CA PRO A 177 14.08 -11.33 -9.17
C PRO A 177 13.35 -10.48 -10.21
N SER A 178 12.24 -10.99 -10.74
CA SER A 178 11.32 -10.29 -11.63
C SER A 178 9.93 -10.34 -11.00
N THR A 179 9.60 -9.34 -10.17
CA THR A 179 8.25 -9.21 -9.59
C THR A 179 7.30 -8.67 -10.64
N ILE A 180 6.62 -9.58 -11.35
CA ILE A 180 5.54 -9.28 -12.30
C ILE A 180 4.22 -9.70 -11.65
N THR A 181 3.29 -8.75 -11.50
CA THR A 181 1.99 -9.06 -10.92
C THR A 181 0.92 -9.27 -11.98
N LEU A 182 0.04 -10.26 -11.76
CA LEU A 182 -1.21 -10.42 -12.51
C LEU A 182 -2.25 -9.38 -12.05
N PRO A 183 -3.24 -9.00 -12.88
CA PRO A 183 -4.30 -8.07 -12.48
C PRO A 183 -5.09 -8.55 -11.26
N HIS A 184 -5.03 -7.79 -10.17
CA HIS A 184 -5.69 -8.17 -8.91
C HIS A 184 -6.18 -6.95 -8.11
N ILE A 185 -6.94 -7.24 -7.06
CA ILE A 185 -7.28 -6.33 -5.97
C ILE A 185 -6.86 -6.94 -4.63
N ASP A 186 -6.60 -6.09 -3.65
CA ASP A 186 -6.30 -6.49 -2.28
C ASP A 186 -7.55 -6.42 -1.42
N ALA A 187 -8.54 -7.25 -1.74
CA ALA A 187 -9.90 -7.18 -1.19
C ALA A 187 -10.01 -7.23 0.35
N LEU A 188 -8.94 -7.62 1.06
CA LEU A 188 -8.90 -7.64 2.53
C LEU A 188 -8.47 -6.31 3.15
N ASN A 189 -7.91 -5.38 2.36
CA ASN A 189 -7.54 -4.05 2.82
C ASN A 189 -8.76 -3.15 2.98
N LEU A 190 -8.63 -2.05 3.72
CA LEU A 190 -9.71 -1.07 3.86
C LEU A 190 -10.11 -0.52 2.47
N ALA A 191 -11.40 -0.64 2.11
CA ALA A 191 -11.91 -0.35 0.77
C ALA A 191 -11.60 1.07 0.28
N TRP A 192 -11.83 2.07 1.12
CA TRP A 192 -11.49 3.48 0.88
C TRP A 192 -10.13 3.86 1.49
N GLY A 193 -9.42 2.90 2.09
CA GLY A 193 -8.08 3.11 2.59
C GLY A 193 -7.06 3.11 1.46
N TRP A 194 -5.87 3.66 1.72
CA TRP A 194 -4.77 3.63 0.77
C TRP A 194 -3.74 2.59 1.15
N CYS A 195 -2.99 2.13 0.15
CA CYS A 195 -1.82 1.30 0.28
C CYS A 195 -0.68 1.97 -0.48
N ALA A 196 0.52 1.91 0.08
CA ALA A 196 1.72 2.42 -0.58
C ALA A 196 2.42 1.29 -1.33
N ILE A 197 2.86 1.56 -2.55
CA ILE A 197 3.67 0.65 -3.37
C ILE A 197 4.91 1.41 -3.79
N THR A 198 6.10 0.86 -3.51
CA THR A 198 7.38 1.39 -3.98
C THR A 198 8.05 0.36 -4.89
N ALA A 199 8.37 0.76 -6.12
CA ALA A 199 9.17 -0.07 -7.02
C ALA A 199 10.65 0.01 -6.63
N LEU A 200 11.35 -1.12 -6.66
CA LEU A 200 12.77 -1.23 -6.33
C LEU A 200 13.47 -2.11 -7.37
N GLY A 201 14.80 -2.06 -7.40
CA GLY A 201 15.63 -2.84 -8.32
C GLY A 201 16.21 -2.00 -9.46
N LEU A 202 16.78 -2.69 -10.45
CA LEU A 202 17.44 -2.10 -11.59
C LEU A 202 16.75 -2.61 -12.86
N PHE A 203 15.94 -1.73 -13.45
CA PHE A 203 15.23 -1.96 -14.71
C PHE A 203 15.03 -0.62 -15.42
N ASP A 204 14.91 -0.67 -16.74
CA ASP A 204 14.58 0.49 -17.57
C ASP A 204 13.07 0.76 -17.54
N PRO A 205 12.63 1.86 -16.89
CA PRO A 205 11.22 2.17 -16.80
C PRO A 205 10.62 2.72 -18.10
N ASP A 206 11.43 3.00 -19.12
CA ASP A 206 10.94 3.35 -20.47
C ASP A 206 10.59 2.10 -21.28
N LEU A 207 11.16 0.93 -20.93
CA LEU A 207 10.94 -0.33 -21.64
C LEU A 207 10.02 -1.31 -20.89
N GLY A 208 9.92 -1.23 -19.56
CA GLY A 208 9.21 -2.22 -18.76
C GLY A 208 8.83 -1.75 -17.36
N GLY A 209 8.26 -2.68 -16.56
CA GLY A 209 7.97 -2.46 -15.14
C GLY A 209 6.87 -1.43 -14.82
N HIS A 210 6.19 -0.90 -15.83
CA HIS A 210 5.07 0.02 -15.72
C HIS A 210 3.98 -0.52 -14.81
N LEU A 211 3.37 0.36 -14.01
CA LEU A 211 2.20 0.05 -13.20
C LEU A 211 0.93 0.24 -14.05
N VAL A 212 -0.01 -0.71 -13.97
CA VAL A 212 -1.29 -0.63 -14.66
C VAL A 212 -2.40 -0.48 -13.64
N LEU A 213 -3.25 0.55 -13.80
CA LEU A 213 -4.48 0.75 -13.03
C LEU A 213 -5.65 0.50 -13.99
N TRP A 214 -6.21 -0.70 -13.95
CA TRP A 214 -7.10 -1.22 -14.98
C TRP A 214 -8.44 -0.48 -15.04
N ASP A 215 -9.06 -0.24 -13.88
CA ASP A 215 -10.38 0.44 -13.83
C ASP A 215 -10.27 1.90 -14.24
N LEU A 216 -9.09 2.50 -14.08
CA LEU A 216 -8.78 3.84 -14.57
C LEU A 216 -8.19 3.82 -15.99
N ARG A 217 -8.01 2.65 -16.63
CA ARG A 217 -7.39 2.51 -17.95
C ARG A 217 -6.08 3.30 -18.09
N LEU A 218 -5.26 3.31 -17.03
CA LEU A 218 -3.97 4.01 -16.99
C LEU A 218 -2.81 3.01 -17.00
N ILE A 219 -1.84 3.28 -17.86
CA ILE A 219 -0.49 2.69 -17.81
C ILE A 219 0.46 3.79 -17.36
N ILE A 220 1.18 3.54 -16.28
CA ILE A 220 2.00 4.53 -15.60
C ILE A 220 3.45 4.06 -15.66
N ARG A 221 4.30 4.87 -16.28
CA ARG A 221 5.76 4.73 -16.14
C ARG A 221 6.11 4.83 -14.67
N PHE A 222 6.68 3.76 -14.11
CA PHE A 222 6.88 3.61 -12.67
C PHE A 222 8.34 3.26 -12.35
N PRO A 223 9.23 4.26 -12.32
CA PRO A 223 10.67 4.07 -12.14
C PRO A 223 11.07 3.42 -10.82
N PRO A 224 12.22 2.73 -10.75
CA PRO A 224 12.83 2.34 -9.49
C PRO A 224 12.92 3.51 -8.50
N GLY A 225 12.65 3.23 -7.23
CA GLY A 225 12.55 4.19 -6.14
C GLY A 225 11.27 5.03 -6.14
N SER A 226 10.36 4.88 -7.12
CA SER A 226 9.12 5.64 -7.11
C SER A 226 8.07 5.00 -6.20
N THR A 227 7.33 5.82 -5.46
CA THR A 227 6.19 5.41 -4.63
C THR A 227 4.87 5.90 -5.23
N ILE A 228 3.83 5.07 -5.17
CA ILE A 228 2.44 5.43 -5.46
C ILE A 228 1.56 5.04 -4.27
N LEU A 229 0.50 5.82 -4.01
CA LEU A 229 -0.56 5.46 -3.07
C LEU A 229 -1.87 5.26 -3.82
N ILE A 230 -2.50 4.09 -3.64
CA ILE A 230 -3.74 3.72 -4.31
C ILE A 230 -4.72 3.03 -3.33
N PRO A 231 -6.03 3.07 -3.59
CA PRO A 231 -7.02 2.29 -2.87
C PRO A 231 -7.03 0.86 -3.41
N SER A 232 -6.01 0.07 -3.03
CA SER A 232 -5.71 -1.23 -3.66
C SER A 232 -6.79 -2.30 -3.45
N ALA A 233 -7.69 -2.10 -2.48
CA ALA A 233 -8.82 -2.98 -2.22
C ALA A 233 -9.92 -2.90 -3.29
N ILE A 234 -10.06 -1.74 -3.95
CA ILE A 234 -11.11 -1.50 -4.95
C ILE A 234 -10.56 -1.24 -6.35
N LEU A 235 -9.28 -0.86 -6.45
CA LEU A 235 -8.66 -0.53 -7.72
C LEU A 235 -7.85 -1.72 -8.23
N ARG A 236 -8.31 -2.31 -9.34
CA ARG A 236 -7.63 -3.41 -9.99
C ARG A 236 -6.31 -2.92 -10.58
N HIS A 237 -5.22 -3.54 -10.16
CA HIS A 237 -3.88 -3.11 -10.52
C HIS A 237 -2.94 -4.29 -10.81
N SER A 238 -1.90 -4.00 -11.59
CA SER A 238 -0.80 -4.92 -11.89
C SER A 238 0.46 -4.15 -12.28
N ASN A 239 1.51 -4.85 -12.67
CA ASN A 239 2.64 -4.27 -13.40
C ASN A 239 3.02 -5.16 -14.59
N ILE A 240 3.62 -4.56 -15.62
CA ILE A 240 4.07 -5.29 -16.80
C ILE A 240 5.49 -5.86 -16.61
N GLY A 241 5.89 -6.76 -17.50
CA GLY A 241 7.22 -7.34 -17.50
C GLY A 241 8.35 -6.33 -17.61
N ILE A 242 9.54 -6.76 -17.22
CA ILE A 242 10.81 -6.07 -17.36
C ILE A 242 11.67 -6.78 -18.43
N GLY A 243 12.72 -6.12 -18.88
CA GLY A 243 13.67 -6.67 -19.85
C GLY A 243 14.47 -7.88 -19.33
N PRO A 244 15.12 -8.61 -20.22
CA PRO A 244 15.98 -9.73 -19.84
C PRO A 244 17.14 -9.24 -18.95
N ASN A 245 17.48 -10.03 -17.92
CA ASN A 245 18.52 -9.74 -16.93
C ASN A 245 18.26 -8.52 -16.00
N GLU A 246 17.17 -7.80 -16.19
CA GLU A 246 16.74 -6.76 -15.26
C GLU A 246 16.21 -7.38 -13.96
N ARG A 247 16.24 -6.59 -12.88
CA ARG A 247 15.68 -7.01 -11.60
C ARG A 247 14.67 -6.00 -11.08
N ARG A 248 13.53 -6.52 -10.63
CA ARG A 248 12.45 -5.72 -10.04
C ARG A 248 11.95 -6.37 -8.78
N TYR A 249 11.92 -5.57 -7.72
CA TYR A 249 11.34 -5.87 -6.42
C TYR A 249 10.28 -4.82 -6.11
N SER A 250 9.54 -5.03 -5.03
CA SER A 250 8.71 -3.95 -4.50
C SER A 250 8.50 -4.07 -3.01
N PHE A 251 8.37 -2.92 -2.37
CA PHE A 251 7.97 -2.80 -0.99
C PHE A 251 6.60 -2.16 -0.89
N THR A 252 5.64 -2.86 -0.29
CA THR A 252 4.25 -2.39 -0.16
C THR A 252 3.84 -2.28 1.29
N GLN A 253 3.06 -1.26 1.65
CA GLN A 253 2.55 -1.05 3.00
C GLN A 253 1.03 -0.86 2.96
N TYR A 254 0.31 -1.49 3.89
CA TYR A 254 -1.16 -1.54 3.89
C TYR A 254 -1.72 -1.88 5.28
N SER A 255 -3.05 -1.80 5.43
CA SER A 255 -3.77 -2.20 6.64
C SER A 255 -5.03 -2.99 6.26
N ALA A 256 -5.23 -4.15 6.88
CA ALA A 256 -6.41 -4.98 6.67
C ALA A 256 -7.68 -4.30 7.24
N ALA A 257 -8.80 -4.37 6.51
CA ALA A 257 -10.09 -3.83 6.92
C ALA A 257 -10.61 -4.44 8.24
N GLY A 258 -10.17 -5.66 8.56
CA GLY A 258 -10.49 -6.31 9.83
C GLY A 258 -10.03 -5.50 11.03
N LEU A 259 -8.84 -4.90 10.98
CA LEU A 259 -8.26 -4.16 12.11
C LEU A 259 -9.12 -2.95 12.48
N PHE A 260 -9.57 -2.20 11.48
CA PHE A 260 -10.48 -1.07 11.65
C PHE A 260 -11.81 -1.52 12.27
N ARG A 261 -12.42 -2.58 11.74
CA ARG A 261 -13.67 -3.12 12.31
C ARG A 261 -13.52 -3.61 13.74
N TRP A 262 -12.38 -4.22 14.08
CA TRP A 262 -12.09 -4.66 15.44
C TRP A 262 -12.09 -3.48 16.41
N VAL A 263 -11.37 -2.41 16.08
CA VAL A 263 -11.30 -1.19 16.91
C VAL A 263 -12.66 -0.48 16.95
N ASP A 264 -13.33 -0.30 15.81
CA ASP A 264 -14.65 0.35 15.73
C ASP A 264 -15.73 -0.42 16.54
N ASN A 265 -15.59 -1.74 16.67
CA ASN A 265 -16.48 -2.58 17.47
C ASN A 265 -16.10 -2.62 18.97
N GLY A 266 -15.15 -1.79 19.42
CA GLY A 266 -14.65 -1.82 20.79
C GLY A 266 -13.93 -3.14 21.11
N PHE A 267 -12.96 -3.50 20.25
CA PHE A 267 -12.09 -4.68 20.40
C PHE A 267 -12.84 -6.01 20.41
N ARG A 268 -13.83 -6.13 19.51
CA ARG A 268 -14.65 -7.34 19.33
C ARG A 268 -14.81 -7.70 17.87
N THR A 269 -15.04 -8.99 17.61
CA THR A 269 -15.33 -9.44 16.25
C THR A 269 -16.71 -8.95 15.81
N ASP A 270 -16.92 -8.85 14.49
CA ASP A 270 -18.26 -8.60 13.95
C ASP A 270 -19.28 -9.66 14.37
N ARG A 271 -18.83 -10.90 14.61
CA ARG A 271 -19.67 -12.02 15.06
C ARG A 271 -20.15 -11.76 16.48
N THR A 272 -19.23 -11.50 17.40
CA THR A 272 -19.49 -11.20 18.81
C THR A 272 -20.48 -10.05 18.96
N VAL A 273 -20.23 -8.92 18.30
CA VAL A 273 -21.18 -7.79 18.33
C VAL A 273 -22.55 -8.18 17.76
N GLY A 274 -22.59 -9.06 16.76
CA GLY A 274 -23.86 -9.53 16.18
C GLY A 274 -24.66 -10.43 17.12
N GLU A 275 -23.98 -11.27 17.89
CA GLU A 275 -24.57 -12.14 18.90
C GLU A 275 -25.10 -11.31 20.09
N GLU A 276 -24.33 -10.31 20.55
CA GLU A 276 -24.69 -9.41 21.66
C GLU A 276 -25.96 -8.60 21.36
N ILE A 277 -26.09 -8.07 20.13
CA ILE A 277 -27.26 -7.25 19.74
C ILE A 277 -28.38 -8.08 19.09
N ARG A 278 -28.34 -9.42 19.17
CA ARG A 278 -29.25 -10.30 18.42
C ARG A 278 -30.74 -10.05 18.73
N GLU A 279 -31.05 -9.62 19.94
CA GLU A 279 -32.43 -9.34 20.40
C GLU A 279 -32.73 -7.84 20.46
N ASP A 280 -31.74 -6.99 20.17
CA ASP A 280 -31.88 -5.53 20.13
C ASP A 280 -32.09 -5.05 18.69
N HIS A 281 -33.36 -4.87 18.32
CA HIS A 281 -33.75 -4.46 16.97
C HIS A 281 -33.26 -3.05 16.62
N GLU A 282 -33.14 -2.14 17.58
CA GLU A 282 -32.66 -0.77 17.36
C GLU A 282 -31.16 -0.80 17.06
N ALA A 283 -30.36 -1.46 17.90
CA ALA A 283 -28.92 -1.62 17.66
C ALA A 283 -28.62 -2.37 16.34
N GLN A 284 -29.45 -3.32 15.94
CA GLN A 284 -29.34 -3.97 14.63
C GLN A 284 -29.59 -2.99 13.47
N ALA A 285 -30.63 -2.16 13.57
CA ALA A 285 -30.94 -1.16 12.56
C ALA A 285 -29.82 -0.11 12.44
N GLU A 286 -29.31 0.38 13.57
CA GLU A 286 -28.17 1.30 13.61
C GLU A 286 -26.93 0.70 12.95
N ARG A 287 -26.58 -0.54 13.30
CA ARG A 287 -25.42 -1.23 12.73
C ARG A 287 -25.59 -1.48 11.23
N ALA A 288 -26.78 -1.85 10.79
CA ALA A 288 -27.10 -2.02 9.37
C ALA A 288 -26.94 -0.68 8.61
N GLN A 289 -27.42 0.41 9.21
CA GLN A 289 -27.28 1.75 8.64
C GLN A 289 -25.81 2.18 8.57
N ALA A 290 -25.04 2.00 9.65
CA ALA A 290 -23.61 2.30 9.68
C ALA A 290 -22.84 1.51 8.61
N ARG A 291 -23.19 0.24 8.37
CA ARG A 291 -22.60 -0.57 7.28
C ARG A 291 -22.94 -0.02 5.90
N ARG A 292 -24.18 0.42 5.67
CA ARG A 292 -24.62 1.00 4.39
C ARG A 292 -23.93 2.33 4.09
N THR A 293 -23.70 3.16 5.10
CA THR A 293 -23.11 4.49 4.93
C THR A 293 -21.58 4.51 4.98
N ARG A 294 -20.93 3.44 5.47
CA ARG A 294 -19.47 3.36 5.65
C ARG A 294 -18.66 3.74 4.41
N TRP A 295 -19.10 3.31 3.23
CA TRP A 295 -18.44 3.67 1.97
C TRP A 295 -18.48 5.18 1.74
N THR A 296 -19.68 5.77 1.83
CA THR A 296 -19.92 7.20 1.66
C THR A 296 -19.13 8.04 2.67
N VAL A 297 -19.10 7.63 3.94
CA VAL A 297 -18.29 8.27 4.99
C VAL A 297 -16.80 8.22 4.64
N GLY A 298 -16.32 7.06 4.20
CA GLY A 298 -14.93 6.85 3.83
C GLY A 298 -14.48 7.73 2.66
N ILE A 299 -15.21 7.72 1.55
CA ILE A 299 -14.86 8.52 0.36
C ILE A 299 -15.01 10.03 0.59
N ASN A 300 -15.94 10.45 1.46
CA ASN A 300 -16.09 11.87 1.79
C ASN A 300 -14.94 12.40 2.66
N SER A 301 -14.16 11.50 3.27
CA SER A 301 -12.90 11.86 3.94
C SER A 301 -11.76 12.17 2.98
N PHE A 302 -11.91 11.86 1.68
CA PHE A 302 -10.84 12.14 0.72
C PHE A 302 -10.70 13.64 0.50
N ARG A 303 -9.45 14.09 0.49
CA ARG A 303 -9.13 15.48 0.19
C ARG A 303 -9.65 15.85 -1.20
N ARG A 304 -10.26 17.03 -1.32
CA ARG A 304 -10.62 17.61 -2.62
C ARG A 304 -9.47 18.45 -3.17
N TRP A 305 -9.15 18.22 -4.43
CA TRP A 305 -8.13 18.97 -5.14
C TRP A 305 -8.57 20.42 -5.37
N GLY A 306 -7.68 21.36 -5.04
CA GLY A 306 -7.95 22.80 -5.12
C GLY A 306 -8.70 23.38 -3.91
N SER A 307 -9.05 22.58 -2.91
CA SER A 307 -9.54 23.09 -1.63
C SER A 307 -8.38 23.67 -0.80
N PRO A 308 -8.58 24.82 -0.12
CA PRO A 308 -7.58 25.39 0.79
C PRO A 308 -7.22 24.41 1.92
N PHE A 309 -6.01 24.60 2.46
CA PHE A 309 -5.47 23.81 3.58
C PHE A 309 -6.15 24.16 4.90
#